data_AF-A0A348ZKI4-F1
#
_entry.id   AF-A0A348ZKI4-F1
#
_cell.length_a   1.000
_cell.length_b   1.000
_cell.length_c   1.000
_cell.angle_alpha   90.00
_cell.angle_beta   90.00
_cell.angle_gamma   90.00
#
_symmetry.space_group_name_H-M   'P 1'
#
loop_
_entity.id
_entity.type
_entity.pdbx_description
1 polymer ?
#
loop_
_entity_poly.entity_id
_entity_poly.type
_entity_poly.pdbx_seq_one_letter_code
_entity_poly.pdbx_strand_id
1 'polypeptide(L)'
;MIPYIFSLLSGLALFLFGMKYMSENLQQAAGQKLRSVLDKCTTNRFIGILVGTVFTAFIQSSGATTVMEVGFVNSGLLTLERSVGLTLGANIG
;
A
#
# COMPACT_ATOMS: atom_id res chain seq x y z
N MET A 1 21.86 24.61 0.04
CA MET A 1 20.40 24.42 0.22
C MET A 1 19.71 24.02 -1.09
N ILE A 2 19.93 24.73 -2.20
CA ILE A 2 19.40 24.43 -3.55
C ILE A 2 19.66 22.97 -4.05
N PRO A 3 20.87 22.37 -3.92
CA PRO A 3 21.11 21.01 -4.42
C PRO A 3 20.31 19.93 -3.68
N TYR A 4 20.02 20.13 -2.39
CA TYR A 4 19.22 19.19 -1.60
C TYR A 4 17.74 19.20 -2.02
N ILE A 5 17.21 20.36 -2.40
CA ILE A 5 15.83 20.50 -2.90
C ILE A 5 15.67 19.77 -4.23
N PHE A 6 16.63 19.89 -5.14
CA PHE A 6 16.62 19.14 -6.41
C PHE A 6 16.74 17.63 -6.19
N SER A 7 17.57 17.19 -5.26
CA SER A 7 17.69 15.76 -4.91
C SER A 7 16.40 15.22 -4.30
N LEU A 8 15.72 16.01 -3.46
CA LEU A 8 14.43 15.64 -2.88
C LEU A 8 13.32 15.59 -3.93
N LEU A 9 13.23 16.58 -4.82
CA LEU A 9 12.23 16.61 -5.89
C LEU A 9 12.40 15.47 -6.88
N SER A 10 13.64 15.18 -7.29
CA SER A 10 13.93 14.09 -8.23
C SER A 10 13.67 12.72 -7.60
N GLY A 11 14.06 12.53 -6.33
CA GLY A 11 13.73 11.33 -5.57
C GLY A 11 12.22 11.14 -5.43
N LEU A 12 11.49 12.19 -5.07
CA LEU A 12 10.03 12.16 -4.95
C LEU A 12 9.34 11.91 -6.30
N ALA A 13 9.82 12.51 -7.39
CA ALA A 13 9.26 12.30 -8.72
C ALA A 13 9.43 10.85 -9.19
N LEU A 14 10.64 10.29 -9.04
CA LEU A 14 10.91 8.88 -9.35
C LEU A 14 10.10 7.94 -8.46
N PHE A 15 9.94 8.30 -7.19
CA PHE A 15 9.14 7.54 -6.24
C PHE A 15 7.66 7.49 -6.61
N LEU A 16 7.05 8.64 -6.90
CA LEU A 16 5.65 8.73 -7.34
C LEU A 16 5.45 8.02 -8.69
N PHE A 17 6.43 8.12 -9.60
CA PHE A 17 6.42 7.38 -10.86
C PHE A 17 6.46 5.87 -10.64
N GLY A 18 7.36 5.39 -9.78
CA GLY A 18 7.44 3.98 -9.39
C GLY A 18 6.16 3.47 -8.74
N MET A 19 5.54 4.27 -7.85
CA MET A 19 4.24 3.94 -7.27
C MET A 19 3.13 3.81 -8.32
N LYS A 20 3.06 4.75 -9.27
CA LYS A 20 2.09 4.70 -10.37
C LYS A 20 2.29 3.43 -11.20
N TYR A 21 3.53 3.15 -11.58
CA TYR A 21 3.87 1.97 -12.38
C TYR A 21 3.55 0.68 -11.63
N MET A 22 3.84 0.60 -10.33
CA MET A 22 3.51 -0.54 -9.49
C MET A 22 2.00 -0.74 -9.38
N SER A 23 1.23 0.34 -9.22
CA SER A 23 -0.24 0.30 -9.17
C SER A 23 -0.86 -0.21 -10.48
N GLU A 24 -0.41 0.28 -11.63
CA GLU A 24 -0.91 -0.15 -12.95
C GLU A 24 -0.56 -1.63 -13.24
N ASN A 25 0.66 -2.05 -12.92
CA ASN A 25 1.09 -3.43 -13.12
C ASN A 25 0.42 -4.38 -12.12
N LEU A 26 0.23 -3.97 -10.87
CA LEU A 26 -0.57 -4.72 -9.91
C LEU A 26 -2.00 -4.85 -10.39
N GLN A 27 -2.60 -3.81 -10.96
CA GLN A 27 -3.97 -3.85 -11.46
C GLN A 27 -4.10 -4.77 -12.70
N GLN A 28 -3.10 -4.78 -13.58
CA GLN A 28 -3.04 -5.71 -14.72
C GLN A 28 -2.75 -7.16 -14.31
N ALA A 29 -1.86 -7.37 -13.34
CA ALA A 29 -1.53 -8.69 -12.81
C ALA A 29 -2.62 -9.23 -11.86
N ALA A 30 -3.37 -8.35 -11.19
CA ALA A 30 -4.48 -8.68 -10.32
C ALA A 30 -5.71 -9.09 -11.13
N GLY A 31 -5.71 -10.36 -11.55
CA GLY A 31 -6.92 -10.99 -12.07
C GLY A 31 -8.04 -11.08 -11.02
N GLN A 32 -9.20 -11.57 -11.44
CA GLN A 32 -10.41 -11.69 -10.61
C GLN A 32 -10.19 -12.50 -9.31
N LYS A 33 -9.25 -13.45 -9.32
CA LYS A 33 -8.86 -14.24 -8.14
C LYS A 33 -8.14 -13.41 -7.07
N LEU A 34 -7.19 -12.55 -7.45
CA LEU A 34 -6.44 -11.72 -6.49
C LEU A 34 -7.35 -10.66 -5.87
N ARG A 35 -8.24 -10.06 -6.69
CA ARG A 35 -9.34 -9.21 -6.21
C ARG A 35 -10.17 -9.93 -5.16
N SER A 36 -10.65 -11.13 -5.43
CA SER A 36 -11.53 -11.86 -4.50
C SER A 36 -10.83 -12.26 -3.20
N VAL A 37 -9.52 -12.58 -3.24
CA VAL A 37 -8.72 -12.87 -2.03
C VAL A 37 -8.54 -11.60 -1.20
N LEU A 38 -8.11 -10.49 -1.82
CA LEU A 38 -7.96 -9.20 -1.13
C LEU A 38 -9.28 -8.73 -0.52
N ASP A 39 -10.37 -8.85 -1.27
CA ASP A 39 -11.71 -8.50 -0.84
C ASP A 39 -12.14 -9.32 0.38
N LYS A 40 -11.93 -10.65 0.37
CA LYS A 40 -12.20 -11.52 1.53
C LYS A 40 -11.33 -11.18 2.75
N CYS A 41 -10.05 -10.87 2.52
CA CYS A 41 -9.11 -10.53 3.59
C CYS A 41 -9.34 -9.14 4.19
N THR A 42 -9.95 -8.20 3.45
CA THR A 42 -10.20 -6.82 3.92
C THR A 42 -11.66 -6.46 4.15
N THR A 43 -12.60 -7.38 3.90
CA THR A 43 -14.03 -7.16 4.20
C THR A 43 -14.30 -6.98 5.69
N ASN A 44 -13.58 -7.69 6.56
CA ASN A 44 -13.75 -7.58 8.01
C ASN A 44 -12.63 -6.73 8.62
N ARG A 45 -13.00 -5.64 9.31
CA ARG A 45 -12.07 -4.72 9.99
C ARG A 45 -11.05 -5.45 10.85
N PHE A 46 -11.45 -6.48 11.58
CA PHE A 46 -10.55 -7.28 12.42
C PHE A 46 -9.54 -8.10 11.62
N ILE A 47 -9.96 -8.66 10.49
CA ILE A 47 -9.05 -9.38 9.58
C ILE A 47 -8.09 -8.38 8.91
N GLY A 48 -8.56 -7.19 8.54
CA GLY A 48 -7.70 -6.13 8.03
C GLY A 48 -6.60 -5.73 9.01
N ILE A 49 -6.92 -5.61 10.31
CA ILE A 49 -5.92 -5.36 11.36
C ILE A 49 -4.92 -6.52 11.43
N LEU A 50 -5.39 -7.77 11.50
CA LEU A 50 -4.50 -8.94 11.63
C LEU A 50 -3.58 -9.10 10.41
N VAL A 51 -4.11 -8.89 9.21
CA VAL A 51 -3.33 -8.88 7.97
C VAL A 51 -2.31 -7.75 8.00
N GLY A 52 -2.70 -6.53 8.37
CA GLY A 52 -1.78 -5.40 8.49
C GLY A 52 -0.65 -5.66 9.49
N THR A 53 -0.94 -6.25 10.65
CA THR A 53 0.05 -6.60 11.67
C THR A 53 1.04 -7.63 11.16
N VAL A 54 0.57 -8.72 10.54
CA VAL A 54 1.45 -9.74 9.96
C VAL A 54 2.29 -9.15 8.84
N PHE A 55 1.68 -8.33 8.00
CA PHE A 55 2.35 -7.76 6.84
C PHE A 55 3.45 -6.76 7.24
N THR A 56 3.20 -5.86 8.20
CA THR A 56 4.25 -4.99 8.75
C THR A 56 5.30 -5.78 9.51
N ALA A 57 4.94 -6.83 10.25
CA ALA A 57 5.94 -7.66 10.93
C ALA A 57 6.97 -8.26 9.95
N PHE A 58 6.58 -8.52 8.69
CA PHE A 58 7.49 -8.97 7.64
C PHE A 58 8.24 -7.84 6.92
N ILE A 59 7.55 -6.74 6.60
CA ILE A 59 8.14 -5.64 5.81
C ILE A 59 8.93 -4.64 6.66
N GLN A 60 8.68 -4.59 7.97
CA GLN A 60 9.33 -3.83 9.06
C GLN A 60 9.51 -2.31 8.85
N SER A 61 9.20 -1.83 7.65
CA SER A 61 9.35 -0.45 7.20
C SER A 61 7.97 0.17 7.06
N SER A 62 7.57 0.97 8.06
CA SER A 62 6.28 1.68 8.08
C SER A 62 6.11 2.60 6.86
N GLY A 63 7.21 3.12 6.31
CA GLY A 63 7.21 3.91 5.08
C GLY A 63 6.85 3.09 3.85
N ALA A 64 7.41 1.89 3.70
CA ALA A 64 7.08 0.99 2.59
C ALA A 64 5.62 0.50 2.65
N THR A 65 5.12 0.19 3.86
CA THR A 65 3.73 -0.24 4.06
C THR A 65 2.72 0.84 3.64
N THR A 66 2.94 2.09 4.05
CA THR A 66 2.05 3.21 3.72
C THR A 66 1.95 3.43 2.20
N VAL A 67 3.09 3.31 1.53
CA VAL A 67 3.25 3.57 0.09
C VAL A 67 2.56 2.49 -0.73
N MET A 68 2.67 1.25 -0.29
CA MET A 68 1.93 0.12 -0.84
C MET A 68 0.42 0.26 -0.64
N GLU A 69 -0.03 0.65 0.55
CA GLU A 69 -1.45 0.91 0.83
C GLU A 69 -2.04 1.97 -0.10
N VAL A 70 -1.32 3.09 -0.29
CA VAL A 70 -1.72 4.14 -1.23
C VAL A 70 -1.82 3.57 -2.66
N GLY A 71 -0.88 2.71 -3.07
CA GLY A 71 -0.94 2.02 -4.37
C GLY A 71 -2.14 1.07 -4.50
N PHE A 72 -2.52 0.36 -3.43
CA PHE A 72 -3.69 -0.51 -3.42
C PHE A 72 -5.02 0.25 -3.45
N VAL A 73 -5.08 1.40 -2.78
CA VAL A 73 -6.25 2.29 -2.86
C VAL A 73 -6.38 2.87 -4.27
N ASN A 74 -5.27 3.34 -4.85
CA ASN A 74 -5.26 3.96 -6.17
C ASN A 74 -5.61 2.97 -7.31
N SER A 75 -5.18 1.71 -7.19
CA SER A 75 -5.59 0.62 -8.11
C SER A 75 -7.04 0.15 -7.90
N GLY A 76 -7.75 0.67 -6.89
CA GLY A 76 -9.10 0.24 -6.53
C GLY A 76 -9.16 -1.21 -6.03
N LEU A 77 -8.03 -1.75 -5.56
CA LEU A 77 -7.93 -3.05 -4.90
C LEU A 77 -8.36 -2.96 -3.43
N LEU A 78 -8.14 -1.80 -2.80
CA LEU A 78 -8.63 -1.47 -1.47
C LEU A 78 -9.47 -0.20 -1.51
N THR A 79 -10.51 -0.14 -0.68
CA THR A 79 -11.22 1.12 -0.42
C THR A 79 -10.53 1.88 0.70
N LEU A 80 -10.69 3.21 0.73
CA LEU A 80 -10.12 4.06 1.76
C LEU A 80 -10.52 3.59 3.17
N GLU A 81 -11.79 3.22 3.38
CA GLU A 81 -12.30 2.71 4.65
C GLU A 81 -11.61 1.41 5.12
N ARG A 82 -11.30 0.52 4.18
CA ARG A 82 -10.63 -0.77 4.47
C ARG A 82 -9.14 -0.60 4.71
N SER A 83 -8.51 0.35 4.01
CA SER A 83 -7.13 0.76 4.27
C SER A 83 -6.93 1.15 5.74
N VAL A 84 -7.83 1.96 6.34
CA VAL A 84 -7.65 2.36 7.75
C VAL A 84 -7.53 1.15 8.71
N GLY A 85 -8.19 0.02 8.42
CA GLY A 85 -8.03 -1.21 9.20
C GLY A 85 -6.64 -1.84 9.03
N LEU A 86 -6.14 -1.85 7.79
CA LEU A 86 -4.79 -2.31 7.46
C LEU A 86 -3.73 -1.42 8.09
N THR A 87 -3.85 -0.09 7.99
CA THR A 87 -2.94 0.88 8.60
C THR A 87 -2.90 0.73 10.12
N LEU A 88 -4.05 0.53 10.77
CA LEU A 88 -4.10 0.29 12.22
C LEU A 88 -3.36 -1.01 12.61
N GLY A 89 -3.59 -2.09 11.87
CA GLY A 89 -2.85 -3.34 12.06
C GLY A 89 -1.36 -3.18 11.85
N ALA A 90 -1.01 -2.49 10.77
CA ALA A 90 0.36 -2.18 10.37
C ALA A 90 1.11 -1.29 11.34
N ASN A 91 0.42 -0.60 12.26
CA ASN A 91 1.03 0.22 13.30
C ASN A 91 1.17 -0.53 14.63
N ILE A 92 0.51 -1.69 14.77
CA ILE A 92 0.60 -2.58 15.93
C ILE A 92 1.74 -3.61 15.76
N GLY A 93 1.96 -4.09 14.54
CA GLY A 93 3.05 -5.02 14.19
C GLY A 93 4.32 -4.31 13.79
#